data_AF-A0A087NHD6-F1
#
_entry.id   AF-A0A087NHD6-F1
#
_cell.length_a   1.000
_cell.length_b   1.000
_cell.length_c   1.000
_cell.angle_alpha   90.00
_cell.angle_beta   90.00
_cell.angle_gamma   90.00
#
_symmetry.space_group_name_H-M   'P 1'
#
loop_
_entity.id
_entity.type
_entity.pdbx_description
1 polymer ?
#
loop_
_entity_poly.entity_id
_entity_poly.type
_entity_poly.pdbx_seq_one_letter_code
_entity_poly.pdbx_strand_id
1 'polypeptide(L)'
;MRKLSSNKTLEESMETLKGKPKVKRTMWSRRAQEYEAKINSGDLVSIAEVTRDLFRADDQPEQSYSERQIFEAASSRLARELAAMEETDEPTALKKILAILNEAAPKYAKVEG
;
A
#
# COMPACT_ATOMS: atom_id res chain seq x y z
N MET A 1 1.01 -3.50 26.49
CA MET A 1 1.09 -4.88 25.96
C MET A 1 0.50 -4.96 24.54
N ARG A 2 1.01 -4.13 23.61
CA ARG A 2 0.55 -4.04 22.19
C ARG A 2 1.47 -4.80 21.21
N LYS A 3 2.68 -5.18 21.66
CA LYS A 3 3.80 -5.61 20.80
C LYS A 3 3.49 -6.84 19.93
N LEU A 4 2.88 -7.89 20.47
CA LEU A 4 2.73 -9.15 19.71
C LEU A 4 1.67 -9.04 18.59
N SER A 5 0.52 -8.45 18.90
CA SER A 5 -0.55 -8.23 17.91
C SER A 5 -0.11 -7.26 16.82
N SER A 6 0.59 -6.17 17.19
CA SER A 6 1.11 -5.20 16.22
C SER A 6 2.11 -5.82 15.25
N ASN A 7 3.01 -6.69 15.72
CA ASN A 7 3.96 -7.38 14.82
C ASN A 7 3.23 -8.28 13.82
N LYS A 8 2.27 -9.10 14.28
CA LYS A 8 1.50 -9.97 13.41
C LYS A 8 0.70 -9.19 12.36
N THR A 9 0.03 -8.12 12.76
CA THR A 9 -0.75 -7.29 11.82
C THR A 9 0.15 -6.57 10.81
N LEU A 10 1.35 -6.15 11.22
CA LEU A 10 2.33 -5.55 10.31
C LEU A 10 2.88 -6.59 9.32
N GLU A 11 3.20 -7.81 9.77
CA GLU A 11 3.55 -8.93 8.88
C GLU A 11 2.44 -9.22 7.86
N GLU A 12 1.19 -9.32 8.30
CA GLU A 12 0.02 -9.53 7.43
C GLU A 12 -0.14 -8.39 6.41
N SER A 13 0.13 -7.14 6.79
CA SER A 13 0.11 -6.00 5.88
C SER A 13 1.24 -6.07 4.83
N MET A 14 2.43 -6.54 5.22
CA MET A 14 3.54 -6.74 4.28
C MET A 14 3.23 -7.86 3.28
N GLU A 15 2.57 -8.93 3.72
CA GLU A 15 2.07 -9.98 2.81
C GLU A 15 0.97 -9.45 1.88
N THR A 16 0.12 -8.55 2.37
CA THR A 16 -0.95 -7.93 1.56
C THR A 16 -0.39 -7.15 0.38
N LEU A 17 0.75 -6.47 0.53
CA LEU A 17 1.44 -5.74 -0.54
C LEU A 17 1.87 -6.64 -1.71
N LYS A 18 2.18 -7.91 -1.43
CA LYS A 18 2.66 -8.89 -2.43
C LYS A 18 1.54 -9.47 -3.30
N GLY A 19 0.28 -9.24 -2.93
CA GLY A 19 -0.88 -9.79 -3.64
C GLY A 19 -1.20 -9.09 -4.96
N LYS A 20 -2.18 -9.64 -5.70
CA LYS A 20 -2.71 -9.00 -6.91
C LYS A 20 -3.48 -7.72 -6.55
N PRO A 21 -3.23 -6.57 -7.22
CA PRO A 21 -4.07 -5.38 -7.08
C PRO A 21 -5.56 -5.69 -7.30
N LYS A 22 -6.44 -5.23 -6.39
CA LYS A 22 -7.88 -5.49 -6.40
C LYS A 22 -8.69 -4.23 -6.72
N VAL A 23 -8.41 -3.63 -7.88
CA VAL A 23 -9.05 -2.39 -8.31
C VAL A 23 -10.50 -2.65 -8.78
N LYS A 24 -11.49 -2.11 -8.06
CA LYS A 24 -12.93 -2.26 -8.38
C LYS A 24 -13.35 -1.45 -9.61
N ARG A 25 -14.24 -1.97 -10.46
CA ARG A 25 -14.82 -1.27 -11.64
C ARG A 25 -15.88 -0.20 -11.31
N THR A 26 -15.78 0.46 -10.16
CA THR A 26 -16.65 1.59 -9.75
C THR A 26 -16.05 2.94 -10.17
N MET A 27 -16.87 3.98 -10.21
CA MET A 27 -16.41 5.35 -10.44
C MET A 27 -15.35 5.76 -9.42
N TRP A 28 -14.33 6.50 -9.89
CA TRP A 28 -13.18 6.89 -9.08
C TRP A 28 -13.58 7.62 -7.81
N SER A 29 -14.54 8.54 -7.84
CA SER A 29 -14.99 9.28 -6.66
C SER A 29 -15.39 8.36 -5.50
N ARG A 30 -16.13 7.28 -5.79
CA ARG A 30 -16.52 6.29 -4.79
C ARG A 30 -15.32 5.48 -4.30
N ARG A 31 -14.41 5.11 -5.21
CA ARG A 31 -13.19 4.37 -4.85
C ARG A 31 -12.26 5.20 -3.97
N ALA A 32 -12.07 6.48 -4.28
CA ALA A 32 -11.28 7.42 -3.49
C ALA A 32 -11.82 7.54 -2.07
N GLN A 33 -13.13 7.71 -1.90
CA GLN A 33 -13.78 7.72 -0.57
C GLN A 33 -13.57 6.41 0.21
N GLU A 34 -13.67 5.25 -0.47
CA GLU A 34 -13.39 3.96 0.14
C GLU A 34 -11.92 3.84 0.59
N TYR A 35 -10.98 4.34 -0.21
CA TYR A 35 -9.55 4.35 0.12
C TYR A 35 -9.23 5.30 1.26
N GLU A 36 -9.77 6.52 1.26
CA GLU A 36 -9.63 7.46 2.37
C GLU A 36 -10.21 6.89 3.67
N ALA A 37 -11.35 6.20 3.61
CA ALA A 37 -11.92 5.52 4.78
C ALA A 37 -11.00 4.41 5.30
N LYS A 38 -10.40 3.60 4.42
CA LYS A 38 -9.39 2.58 4.79
C LYS A 38 -8.14 3.20 5.40
N ILE A 39 -7.68 4.33 4.87
CA ILE A 39 -6.53 5.06 5.40
C ILE A 39 -6.83 5.60 6.81
N ASN A 40 -8.02 6.15 7.01
CA ASN A 40 -8.44 6.78 8.26
C ASN A 40 -8.81 5.76 9.36
N SER A 41 -9.01 4.48 9.03
CA SER A 41 -9.32 3.44 10.02
C SER A 41 -8.12 3.08 10.90
N GLY A 42 -6.90 3.31 10.42
CA GLY A 42 -5.66 2.90 11.09
C GLY A 42 -5.35 1.40 11.02
N ASP A 43 -6.16 0.61 10.30
CA ASP A 43 -5.87 -0.81 10.07
C ASP A 43 -4.78 -0.98 9.02
N LEU A 44 -3.64 -1.57 9.42
CA LEU A 44 -2.46 -1.69 8.56
C LEU A 44 -2.72 -2.52 7.31
N VAL A 45 -3.55 -3.56 7.43
CA VAL A 45 -3.93 -4.41 6.29
C VAL A 45 -4.73 -3.58 5.28
N SER A 46 -5.73 -2.83 5.73
CA SER A 46 -6.51 -1.92 4.89
C SER A 46 -5.64 -0.85 4.21
N ILE A 47 -4.67 -0.28 4.93
CA ILE A 47 -3.72 0.71 4.38
C ILE A 47 -2.80 0.07 3.32
N ALA A 48 -2.33 -1.16 3.56
CA ALA A 48 -1.53 -1.92 2.60
C ALA A 48 -2.33 -2.27 1.33
N GLU A 49 -3.63 -2.57 1.44
CA GLU A 49 -4.48 -2.75 0.27
C GLU A 49 -4.53 -1.50 -0.60
N VAL A 50 -4.74 -0.31 0.00
CA VAL A 50 -4.76 0.96 -0.75
C VAL A 50 -3.41 1.22 -1.41
N THR A 51 -2.32 1.01 -0.67
CA THR A 51 -0.96 1.19 -1.17
C THR A 51 -0.69 0.28 -2.37
N ARG A 52 -1.03 -1.00 -2.27
CA ARG A 52 -0.91 -1.97 -3.38
C ARG A 52 -1.77 -1.60 -4.57
N ASP A 53 -3.04 -1.27 -4.34
CA ASP A 53 -4.01 -1.08 -5.42
C ASP A 53 -3.74 0.20 -6.23
N LEU A 54 -3.16 1.21 -5.58
CA LEU A 54 -2.76 2.45 -6.24
C LEU A 54 -1.35 2.40 -6.84
N PHE A 55 -0.44 1.55 -6.35
CA PHE A 55 0.92 1.46 -6.87
C PHE A 55 0.95 1.29 -8.41
N ARG A 56 1.87 2.01 -9.05
CA ARG A 56 2.17 1.91 -10.48
C ARG A 56 3.67 1.71 -10.63
N ALA A 57 4.06 0.67 -11.38
CA ALA A 57 5.45 0.46 -11.78
C ALA A 57 5.82 1.36 -12.96
N ASP A 58 7.11 1.50 -13.25
CA ASP A 58 7.63 2.43 -14.27
C ASP A 58 7.12 2.14 -15.71
N ASP A 59 6.66 0.92 -15.97
CA ASP A 59 6.08 0.49 -17.24
C ASP A 59 4.57 0.74 -17.37
N GLN A 60 3.94 1.27 -16.31
CA GLN A 60 2.50 1.57 -16.27
C GLN A 60 2.24 3.07 -16.48
N PRO A 61 1.03 3.44 -16.93
CA PRO A 61 0.64 4.84 -17.03
C PRO A 61 0.76 5.58 -15.69
N GLU A 62 1.15 6.84 -15.76
CA GLU A 62 1.26 7.70 -14.57
C GLU A 62 -0.09 7.85 -13.86
N GLN A 63 -0.03 7.89 -12.53
CA GLN A 63 -1.19 8.17 -11.68
C GLN A 63 -1.72 9.57 -11.92
N SER A 64 -3.04 9.75 -11.85
CA SER A 64 -3.61 11.09 -11.69
C SER A 64 -3.12 11.74 -10.39
N TYR A 65 -3.15 13.07 -10.33
CA TYR A 65 -2.79 13.82 -9.12
C TYR A 65 -3.53 13.32 -7.87
N SER A 66 -4.84 13.07 -7.97
CA SER A 66 -5.63 12.55 -6.84
C SER A 66 -5.23 11.13 -6.43
N GLU A 67 -4.89 10.27 -7.39
CA GLU A 67 -4.40 8.91 -7.08
C GLU A 67 -3.06 8.97 -6.35
N ARG A 68 -2.16 9.84 -6.81
CA ARG A 68 -0.86 10.05 -6.19
C ARG A 68 -0.98 10.52 -4.75
N GLN A 69 -1.85 11.50 -4.47
CA GLN A 69 -2.06 11.98 -3.10
C GLN A 69 -2.54 10.89 -2.15
N ILE A 70 -3.49 10.05 -2.58
CA ILE A 70 -4.00 8.95 -1.75
C ILE A 70 -2.92 7.87 -1.57
N PHE A 71 -2.15 7.56 -2.61
CA PHE A 71 -1.03 6.63 -2.52
C PHE A 71 0.05 7.10 -1.54
N GLU A 72 0.46 8.37 -1.64
CA GLU A 72 1.45 8.97 -0.72
C GLU A 72 0.93 8.96 0.72
N ALA A 73 -0.36 9.29 0.94
CA ALA A 73 -0.98 9.27 2.26
C ALA A 73 -1.09 7.85 2.88
N ALA A 74 -1.33 6.82 2.06
CA ALA A 74 -1.38 5.43 2.51
C ALA A 74 0.03 4.88 2.78
N SER A 75 0.94 5.04 1.82
CA SER A 75 2.31 4.52 1.90
C SER A 75 3.12 5.17 3.03
N SER A 76 2.97 6.47 3.25
CA SER A 76 3.61 7.19 4.36
C SER A 76 3.15 6.65 5.73
N ARG A 77 1.84 6.42 5.93
CA ARG A 77 1.32 5.84 7.18
C ARG A 77 1.87 4.44 7.43
N LEU A 78 1.85 3.58 6.40
CA LEU A 78 2.40 2.23 6.51
C LEU A 78 3.91 2.24 6.78
N ALA A 79 4.64 3.15 6.13
CA ALA A 79 6.08 3.32 6.33
C ALA A 79 6.42 3.76 7.75
N ARG A 80 5.63 4.63 8.39
CA ARG A 80 5.85 5.04 9.78
C ARG A 80 5.71 3.89 10.77
N GLU A 81 4.72 3.04 10.56
CA GLU A 81 4.48 1.87 11.41
C GLU A 81 5.59 0.84 11.24
N LEU A 82 6.02 0.61 9.99
CA LEU A 82 7.17 -0.24 9.69
C LEU A 82 8.48 0.33 10.28
N ALA A 83 8.70 1.63 10.15
CA ALA A 83 9.87 2.31 10.69
C ALA A 83 9.95 2.19 12.21
N ALA A 84 8.82 2.36 12.90
CA ALA A 84 8.74 2.19 14.35
C ALA A 84 9.02 0.74 14.80
N MET A 85 8.59 -0.27 14.02
CA MET A 85 8.87 -1.68 14.33
C MET A 85 10.33 -2.06 14.06
N GLU A 86 10.90 -1.60 12.94
CA GLU A 86 12.26 -1.95 12.51
C GLU A 86 13.34 -1.03 13.09
N GLU A 87 12.95 -0.08 13.95
CA GLU A 87 13.84 0.93 14.55
C GLU A 87 14.64 1.70 13.49
N THR A 88 13.96 2.11 12.40
CA THR A 88 14.52 2.85 11.27
C THR A 88 13.74 4.16 10.99
N ASP A 89 14.06 4.86 9.92
CA ASP A 89 13.35 6.07 9.50
C ASP A 89 12.27 5.80 8.44
N GLU A 90 11.29 6.71 8.34
CA GLU A 90 10.18 6.62 7.37
C GLU A 90 10.67 6.50 5.92
N PRO A 91 11.64 7.29 5.43
CA PRO A 91 12.16 7.14 4.07
C PRO A 91 12.75 5.74 3.78
N THR A 92 13.44 5.15 4.74
CA THR A 92 14.05 3.81 4.61
C THR A 92 12.97 2.73 4.58
N ALA A 93 11.99 2.81 5.47
CA ALA A 93 10.83 1.92 5.47
C ALA A 93 10.00 2.04 4.19
N LEU A 94 9.80 3.27 3.68
CA LEU A 94 9.09 3.52 2.42
C LEU A 94 9.82 2.87 1.24
N LYS A 95 11.15 2.98 1.16
CA LYS A 95 11.95 2.29 0.13
C LYS A 95 11.73 0.78 0.16
N LYS A 96 11.65 0.18 1.36
CA LYS A 96 11.38 -1.26 1.51
C LYS A 96 9.98 -1.62 1.01
N ILE A 97 8.96 -0.84 1.34
CA ILE A 97 7.59 -1.02 0.82
C ILE A 97 7.56 -0.93 -0.71
N LEU A 98 8.23 0.07 -1.29
CA LEU A 98 8.31 0.24 -2.74
C LEU A 98 9.08 -0.91 -3.41
N ALA A 99 10.12 -1.45 -2.78
CA ALA A 99 10.85 -2.61 -3.28
C ALA A 99 9.95 -3.87 -3.32
N ILE A 100 9.18 -4.13 -2.26
CA ILE A 100 8.21 -5.23 -2.21
C ILE A 100 7.19 -5.13 -3.35
N LEU A 101 6.64 -3.93 -3.57
CA LEU A 101 5.67 -3.66 -4.62
C LEU A 101 6.25 -3.83 -6.02
N ASN A 102 7.47 -3.35 -6.25
CA ASN A 102 8.19 -3.53 -7.52
C ASN A 102 8.51 -5.01 -7.80
N GLU A 103 8.84 -5.80 -6.79
CA GLU A 103 9.07 -7.24 -6.96
C GLU A 103 7.76 -7.99 -7.27
N ALA A 104 6.64 -7.53 -6.70
CA ALA A 104 5.32 -8.14 -6.89
C ALA A 104 4.68 -7.75 -8.24
N ALA A 105 4.86 -6.51 -8.71
CA ALA A 105 4.16 -5.97 -9.88
C ALA A 105 4.31 -6.80 -11.17
N PRO A 106 5.51 -7.29 -11.56
CA PRO A 106 5.68 -8.11 -12.76
C PRO A 106 4.89 -9.42 -12.75
N LYS A 107 4.59 -9.96 -11.56
CA LYS A 107 3.81 -11.21 -11.42
C LYS A 107 2.36 -11.03 -11.87
N TYR A 108 1.86 -9.80 -11.84
CA TYR A 108 0.47 -9.49 -12.18
C TYR A 108 0.32 -8.66 -13.46
N ALA A 109 1.40 -8.05 -13.97
CA ALA A 109 1.40 -7.33 -15.24
C ALA A 109 1.16 -8.24 -16.47
N LYS A 110 1.56 -9.52 -16.40
CA LYS A 110 1.51 -10.47 -17.54
C LYS A 110 0.17 -11.18 -17.76
N VAL A 111 -0.90 -10.80 -17.04
CA VAL A 111 -2.18 -11.54 -17.06
C VAL A 111 -3.26 -10.81 -17.89
N GLU A 112 -2.96 -9.67 -18.49
CA GLU A 112 -3.89 -8.89 -19.32
C GLU A 112 -3.41 -8.75 -20.77
N GLY A 113 -2.92 -9.85 -21.34
CA GLY A 113 -2.74 -10.04 -22.78
C GLY A 113 -3.78 -11.02 -23.33
#